data_AF-X1KW76-F1
#
_entry.id   AF-X1KW76-F1
#
_cell.length_a   1.000
_cell.length_b   1.000
_cell.length_c   1.000
_cell.angle_alpha   90.00
_cell.angle_beta   90.00
_cell.angle_gamma   90.00
#
_symmetry.space_group_name_H-M   'P 1'
#
loop_
_entity.id
_entity.type
_entity.pdbx_description
1 polymer ?
#
loop_
_entity_poly.entity_id
_entity_poly.type
_entity_poly.pdbx_seq_one_letter_code
_entity_poly.pdbx_strand_id
1 'polypeptide(L)' 'YNVLVNAMAPTFVETPLTADALADPVFAKTVKDRIPLGRWALPEDIVGPLLFFASKASDFVTGQILYIDGGVTTW' A
#
# COMPACT_ATOMS: atom_id res chain seq x y z
N TYR A 1 -16.95 16.45 17.59
CA TYR A 1 -17.35 15.14 17.02
C TYR A 1 -16.19 14.17 17.14
N ASN A 2 -16.45 12.86 17.26
CA ASN A 2 -15.42 11.81 17.34
C ASN A 2 -15.33 11.07 16.00
N VAL A 3 -14.71 11.70 15.01
CA VAL A 3 -14.53 11.14 13.66
C VAL A 3 -13.04 11.13 13.36
N LEU A 4 -12.51 9.95 13.05
CA LEU A 4 -11.10 9.75 12.72
C LEU A 4 -10.96 9.73 11.19
N VAL A 5 -9.99 10.45 10.66
CA VAL A 5 -9.74 10.56 9.21
C VAL A 5 -8.26 10.26 8.96
N ASN A 6 -7.98 9.19 8.24
CA ASN A 6 -6.63 8.76 7.88
C ASN A 6 -6.57 8.40 6.38
N ALA A 7 -5.37 8.25 5.85
CA ALA A 7 -5.14 7.82 4.47
C ALA A 7 -4.22 6.60 4.41
N MET A 8 -4.39 5.79 3.37
CA MET A 8 -3.48 4.70 3.01
C MET A 8 -2.79 5.04 1.70
N ALA A 9 -1.49 4.79 1.62
CA ALA A 9 -0.66 5.06 0.44
C ALA A 9 0.05 3.77 -0.01
N PRO A 10 -0.61 2.91 -0.81
CA PRO A 10 0.00 1.70 -1.33
C PRO A 10 1.03 1.95 -2.44
N THR A 11 1.92 0.98 -2.65
CA THR A 11 2.66 0.83 -3.93
C THR A 11 1.78 0.17 -5.00
N PHE A 12 2.37 -0.30 -6.10
CA PHE A 12 1.69 -1.14 -7.09
C PHE A 12 1.14 -2.42 -6.46
N VAL A 13 -0.19 -2.52 -6.47
CA VAL A 13 -0.96 -3.68 -5.99
C VAL A 13 -1.42 -4.49 -7.19
N GLU A 14 -1.25 -5.80 -7.16
CA GLU A 14 -1.73 -6.71 -8.20
C GLU A 14 -3.26 -6.78 -8.19
N THR A 15 -3.87 -6.12 -9.18
CA THR A 15 -5.32 -6.06 -9.38
C THR A 15 -5.63 -6.18 -10.87
N PRO A 16 -6.90 -6.47 -11.26
CA PRO A 16 -7.29 -6.45 -12.66
C PRO A 16 -6.97 -5.13 -13.38
N LEU A 17 -7.03 -4.00 -12.66
CA LEU A 17 -6.72 -2.67 -13.21
C LEU A 17 -5.24 -2.51 -13.56
N THR A 18 -4.34 -3.14 -12.79
CA THR A 18 -2.89 -3.00 -12.98
C THR A 18 -2.29 -4.14 -13.80
N ALA A 19 -3.07 -5.17 -14.14
CA ALA A 19 -2.57 -6.39 -14.77
C ALA A 19 -1.73 -6.13 -16.02
N ASP A 20 -2.23 -5.30 -16.95
CA ASP A 20 -1.53 -4.97 -18.20
C ASP A 20 -0.20 -4.24 -17.95
N ALA A 21 -0.19 -3.31 -16.98
CA ALA A 21 1.03 -2.58 -16.63
C ALA A 21 2.07 -3.50 -15.98
N LEU A 22 1.64 -4.43 -15.11
CA LEU A 22 2.53 -5.39 -14.45
C LEU A 22 3.02 -6.50 -15.39
N ALA A 23 2.33 -6.71 -16.52
CA ALA A 23 2.73 -7.66 -17.56
C ALA A 23 3.82 -7.11 -18.50
N ASP A 24 4.00 -5.78 -18.58
CA ASP A 24 5.11 -5.19 -19.34
C ASP A 24 6.44 -5.46 -18.62
N PRO A 25 7.35 -6.27 -19.21
CA PRO A 25 8.60 -6.65 -18.55
C PRO A 25 9.54 -5.47 -18.28
N VAL A 26 9.49 -4.41 -19.10
CA VAL A 26 10.34 -3.22 -18.91
C VAL A 26 9.84 -2.40 -17.73
N PHE A 27 8.53 -2.15 -17.69
CA PHE A 27 7.88 -1.46 -16.58
C PHE A 27 8.02 -2.25 -15.28
N ALA A 28 7.67 -3.53 -15.32
CA ALA A 28 7.71 -4.45 -14.19
C ALA A 28 9.10 -4.48 -13.54
N LYS A 29 10.16 -4.60 -14.34
CA LYS A 29 11.53 -4.55 -13.82
C LYS A 29 11.83 -3.21 -13.15
N THR A 30 11.53 -2.10 -13.83
CA THR A 30 11.85 -0.75 -13.34
C THR A 30 11.18 -0.44 -12.01
N VAL A 31 9.92 -0.84 -11.84
CA VAL A 31 9.18 -0.58 -10.60
C VAL A 31 9.55 -1.59 -9.52
N LYS A 32 9.71 -2.88 -9.83
CA LYS A 32 10.05 -3.90 -8.84
C LYS A 32 11.43 -3.69 -8.23
N ASP A 33 12.40 -3.22 -9.02
CA ASP A 33 13.75 -2.86 -8.53
C ASP A 33 13.73 -1.68 -7.54
N ARG A 34 12.66 -0.87 -7.57
CA ARG A 34 12.44 0.26 -6.64
C ARG A 34 11.72 -0.14 -5.36
N ILE A 35 11.20 -1.36 -5.27
CA ILE A 35 10.52 -1.87 -4.08
C ILE A 35 11.53 -2.69 -3.28
N PRO A 36 12.01 -2.24 -2.10
CA PRO A 36 12.96 -3.00 -1.28
C PRO A 36 12.52 -4.43 -0.95
N LEU A 37 11.23 -4.68 -0.76
CA LEU A 37 10.70 -6.04 -0.58
C LEU A 37 10.72 -6.93 -1.84
N GLY A 38 11.04 -6.37 -3.00
CA GLY A 38 11.27 -7.13 -4.24
C GLY A 38 10.04 -7.86 -4.79
N ARG A 39 8.82 -7.42 -4.46
CA ARG A 39 7.55 -7.99 -4.95
C ARG A 39 6.47 -6.93 -5.10
N TRP A 40 5.45 -7.22 -5.89
CA TRP A 40 4.21 -6.44 -5.89
C TRP A 40 3.49 -6.61 -4.56
N ALA A 41 2.75 -5.57 -4.16
CA ALA A 41 1.75 -5.75 -3.13
C ALA A 41 0.61 -6.60 -3.70
N LEU A 42 0.00 -7.42 -2.85
CA LEU A 42 -1.23 -8.13 -3.15
C LEU A 42 -2.39 -7.43 -2.42
N PRO A 43 -3.65 -7.63 -2.85
CA PRO A 43 -4.81 -7.08 -2.15
C PRO A 43 -4.82 -7.40 -0.64
N GLU A 44 -4.30 -8.57 -0.26
CA GLU A 44 -4.19 -9.03 1.13
C GLU A 44 -3.24 -8.17 1.98
N ASP A 45 -2.22 -7.55 1.37
CA ASP A 45 -1.31 -6.64 2.08
C ASP A 45 -2.01 -5.35 2.52
N ILE A 46 -3.15 -5.00 1.91
CA ILE A 46 -3.93 -3.80 2.25
C ILE A 46 -4.90 -4.06 3.40
N VAL A 47 -5.32 -5.33 3.58
CA VAL A 47 -6.36 -5.71 4.54
C VAL A 47 -5.92 -5.41 5.98
N GLY A 48 -4.70 -5.77 6.37
CA GLY A 48 -4.19 -5.51 7.71
C GLY A 48 -4.18 -4.01 8.08
N PRO A 49 -3.51 -3.15 7.29
CA PRO A 49 -3.55 -1.69 7.45
C PRO A 49 -4.95 -1.09 7.50
N LEU A 50 -5.87 -1.55 6.64
CA LEU A 50 -7.26 -1.11 6.65
C LEU A 50 -7.95 -1.49 7.97
N LEU A 51 -7.79 -2.74 8.41
CA LEU A 51 -8.38 -3.22 9.67
C LEU A 51 -7.81 -2.47 10.87
N PHE A 52 -6.53 -2.11 10.86
CA PHE A 52 -5.95 -1.26 11.90
C PHE A 52 -6.72 0.05 12.02
N PHE A 53 -6.84 0.81 10.92
CA PHE A 53 -7.56 2.09 10.90
C PHE A 53 -9.08 1.98 11.13
N ALA A 54 -9.68 0.83 10.81
CA ALA A 54 -11.11 0.59 11.01
C ALA A 54 -11.44 0.01 12.41
N SER A 55 -10.44 -0.25 13.25
CA SER A 55 -10.62 -0.92 14.55
C SER A 55 -10.28 -0.02 15.73
N LYS A 56 -10.60 -0.50 16.93
CA LYS A 56 -10.23 0.16 18.19
C LYS A 56 -8.72 0.30 18.41
N ALA A 57 -7.91 -0.45 17.65
CA ALA A 57 -6.46 -0.34 17.73
C ALA A 57 -5.94 1.05 17.35
N SER A 58 -6.74 1.85 16.63
CA SER A 58 -6.40 3.19 16.19
C SER A 58 -7.31 4.29 16.79
N ASP A 59 -7.97 4.05 17.92
CA ASP A 59 -8.96 4.98 18.52
C ASP A 59 -8.41 6.37 18.91
N PHE A 60 -7.08 6.54 18.91
CA PHE A 60 -6.41 7.83 19.13
C PHE A 60 -5.49 8.24 17.96
N VAL A 61 -5.73 7.71 16.76
CA VAL A 61 -4.95 7.97 15.55
C VAL A 61 -5.83 8.61 14.49
N THR A 62 -5.55 9.89 14.18
CA THR A 62 -6.20 10.64 13.10
C THR A 62 -5.18 11.56 12.42
N GLY A 63 -5.40 11.87 11.15
CA GLY A 63 -4.52 12.70 10.33
C GLY A 63 -3.25 12.02 9.85
N GLN A 64 -3.17 10.68 9.92
CA GLN A 64 -1.99 9.92 9.50
C GLN A 64 -2.13 9.39 8.07
N ILE A 65 -0.98 9.24 7.41
CA ILE A 65 -0.84 8.50 6.16
C ILE A 65 -0.04 7.24 6.47
N LEU A 66 -0.61 6.08 6.21
CA LEU A 66 0.09 4.80 6.33
C LEU A 66 0.56 4.35 4.95
N TYR A 67 1.89 4.32 4.77
CA TYR A 67 2.51 3.80 3.56
C TYR A 67 2.52 2.26 3.60
N ILE A 68 2.03 1.65 2.52
CA ILE A 68 1.91 0.20 2.33
C ILE A 68 2.63 -0.14 1.04
N ASP A 69 3.92 0.17 1.00
CA ASP A 69 4.65 0.34 -0.26
C ASP A 69 5.88 -0.54 -0.39
N GLY A 70 6.14 -1.42 0.58
CA GLY A 70 7.32 -2.28 0.59
C GLY A 70 8.64 -1.53 0.70
N GLY A 71 8.63 -0.28 1.17
CA GLY A 71 9.81 0.56 1.40
C GLY A 71 10.14 1.54 0.28
N VAL A 72 9.26 1.71 -0.71
CA VAL A 72 9.49 2.60 -1.87
C VAL A 72 9.71 4.05 -1.46
N THR A 73 9.17 4.50 -0.34
CA THR A 73 9.26 5.90 0.12
C THR A 73 10.38 6.17 1.13
N THR A 74 11.17 5.17 1.52
CA THR A 74 12.14 5.30 2.63
C THR A 74 13.61 5.39 2.21
N TRP A 75 13.89 5.68 0.93
CA TRP A 75 15.23 5.69 0.34
C TRP A 75 15.46 6.95 -0.50
#